data_AF-A0A4Q1FKV3-F1
#
_entry.id   AF-A0A4Q1FKV3-F1
#
_cell.length_a   1.000
_cell.length_b   1.000
_cell.length_c   1.000
_cell.angle_alpha   90.00
_cell.angle_beta   90.00
_cell.angle_gamma   90.00
#
_symmetry.space_group_name_H-M   'P 1'
#
loop_
_entity.id
_entity.type
_entity.pdbx_description
1 polymer ?
#
loop_
_entity_poly.entity_id
_entity_poly.type
_entity_poly.pdbx_seq_one_letter_code
_entity_poly.pdbx_strand_id
1 'polypeptide(L)'
;PTAVQQPITDVLLDDLCYQYRYDGRGRLVEKKLPGKGWEYMVYDKADRLVFSQDAKMRPTDKWLFTKYDVLGRVIITGVVAGGSRASMQTMIGETLTIENRYDVGFTKNGMQIQYNNAYFPYLETVFSVNYYDTYPTYSFNPSFPGSIQGVETLKETVSPEGKSTKGLPV
;
A
#
# COMPACT_ATOMS: atom_id res chain seq x y z
N PRO A 1 -44.94 1.81 -21.72
CA PRO A 1 -43.87 2.15 -20.75
C PRO A 1 -43.26 3.51 -21.10
N THR A 2 -43.77 4.57 -20.47
CA THR A 2 -43.27 5.94 -20.64
C THR A 2 -41.99 6.06 -19.81
N ALA A 3 -40.85 5.72 -20.41
CA ALA A 3 -39.56 6.13 -19.87
C ALA A 3 -39.54 7.66 -19.93
N VAL A 4 -39.72 8.30 -18.78
CA VAL A 4 -39.66 9.76 -18.65
C VAL A 4 -38.23 10.18 -19.01
N GLN A 5 -38.07 10.91 -20.11
CA GLN A 5 -36.82 11.51 -20.52
C GLN A 5 -36.53 12.69 -19.57
N GLN A 6 -36.05 12.40 -18.36
CA GLN A 6 -35.62 13.43 -17.43
C GLN A 6 -34.23 13.94 -17.80
N PRO A 7 -33.99 15.26 -17.71
CA PRO A 7 -32.66 15.82 -17.91
C PRO A 7 -31.69 15.25 -16.87
N ILE A 8 -30.46 14.98 -17.28
CA ILE A 8 -29.40 14.54 -16.36
C ILE A 8 -29.05 15.74 -15.47
N THR A 9 -29.39 15.65 -14.19
CA THR A 9 -29.04 16.63 -13.16
C THR A 9 -27.88 16.12 -12.31
N ASP A 10 -27.19 17.02 -11.60
CA ASP A 10 -26.13 16.63 -10.66
C ASP A 10 -26.64 15.66 -9.58
N VAL A 11 -27.88 15.85 -9.12
CA VAL A 11 -28.54 14.94 -8.17
C VAL A 11 -28.66 13.54 -8.76
N LEU A 12 -29.12 13.43 -10.02
CA LEU A 12 -29.25 12.14 -10.69
C LEU A 12 -27.89 11.49 -10.95
N LEU A 13 -26.87 12.29 -11.27
CA LEU A 13 -25.49 11.82 -11.41
C LEU A 13 -24.91 11.30 -10.10
N ASP A 14 -25.20 11.98 -9.00
CA ASP A 14 -24.65 11.68 -7.69
C ASP A 14 -25.33 10.48 -7.03
N ASP A 15 -26.65 10.35 -7.21
CA ASP A 15 -27.44 9.34 -6.53
C ASP A 15 -27.57 8.03 -7.33
N LEU A 16 -27.49 8.09 -8.66
CA LEU A 16 -27.81 6.95 -9.53
C LEU A 16 -26.71 6.56 -10.52
N CYS A 17 -25.68 7.39 -10.72
CA CYS A 17 -24.70 7.15 -11.77
C CYS A 17 -23.31 6.80 -11.22
N TYR A 18 -22.59 5.95 -11.96
CA TYR A 18 -21.16 5.71 -11.78
C TYR A 18 -20.38 6.74 -12.57
N GLN A 19 -19.44 7.43 -11.93
CA GLN A 19 -18.63 8.46 -12.57
C GLN A 19 -17.14 8.09 -12.44
N TYR A 20 -16.41 8.18 -13.54
CA TYR A 20 -15.00 7.83 -13.62
C TYR A 20 -14.24 8.90 -14.40
N ARG A 21 -13.07 9.31 -13.89
CA ARG A 21 -12.17 10.25 -14.56
C ARG A 21 -10.79 9.63 -14.68
N TYR A 22 -10.17 9.84 -15.83
CA TYR A 22 -8.89 9.24 -16.18
C TYR A 22 -7.83 10.32 -16.43
N ASP A 23 -6.57 10.03 -16.13
CA ASP A 23 -5.46 10.89 -16.54
C ASP A 23 -5.07 10.68 -18.01
N GLY A 24 -4.09 11.45 -18.49
CA GLY A 24 -3.58 11.35 -19.86
C GLY A 24 -2.92 10.01 -20.21
N ARG A 25 -2.72 9.11 -19.23
CA ARG A 25 -2.25 7.73 -19.43
C ARG A 25 -3.37 6.70 -19.38
N GLY A 26 -4.63 7.14 -19.26
CA GLY A 26 -5.79 6.26 -19.19
C GLY A 26 -5.96 5.54 -17.85
N ARG A 27 -5.36 6.05 -16.76
CA ARG A 27 -5.49 5.47 -15.42
C ARG A 27 -6.65 6.11 -14.68
N LEU A 28 -7.43 5.33 -13.93
CA LEU A 28 -8.57 5.83 -13.15
C LEU A 28 -8.08 6.69 -11.98
N VAL A 29 -8.35 7.98 -12.00
CA VAL A 29 -7.81 8.93 -11.00
C VAL A 29 -8.87 9.52 -10.08
N GLU A 30 -10.13 9.53 -10.53
CA GLU A 30 -11.27 9.89 -9.69
C GLU A 30 -12.43 8.95 -9.99
N LYS A 31 -13.08 8.48 -8.94
CA LYS A 31 -14.21 7.56 -9.01
C LYS A 31 -15.31 8.03 -8.09
N LYS A 32 -16.56 8.02 -8.54
CA LYS A 32 -17.73 8.22 -7.70
C LYS A 32 -18.74 7.11 -7.96
N LEU A 33 -19.15 6.46 -6.88
CA LEU A 33 -20.24 5.48 -6.92
C LEU A 33 -21.55 6.18 -6.53
N PRO A 34 -22.71 5.70 -7.03
CA PRO A 34 -24.02 6.21 -6.62
C PRO A 34 -24.13 6.30 -5.09
N GLY A 35 -24.52 7.47 -4.58
CA GLY A 35 -24.69 7.73 -3.14
C GLY A 35 -23.40 7.80 -2.32
N LYS A 36 -22.21 7.74 -2.96
CA LYS A 36 -20.90 7.94 -2.30
C LYS A 36 -20.27 9.26 -2.74
N GLY A 37 -19.34 9.76 -1.93
CA GLY A 37 -18.44 10.85 -2.35
C GLY A 37 -17.31 10.36 -3.24
N TRP A 38 -16.59 11.30 -3.86
CA TRP A 38 -15.43 11.01 -4.71
C TRP A 38 -14.32 10.22 -3.98
N GLU A 39 -13.77 9.23 -4.66
CA GLU A 39 -12.56 8.50 -4.32
C GLU A 39 -11.47 8.95 -5.30
N TYR A 40 -10.27 9.24 -4.78
CA TYR A 40 -9.13 9.74 -5.55
C TYR A 40 -7.99 8.73 -5.56
N MET A 41 -7.26 8.69 -6.66
CA MET A 41 -6.10 7.81 -6.85
C MET A 41 -4.87 8.58 -7.35
N VAL A 42 -3.70 8.17 -6.86
CA VAL A 42 -2.39 8.69 -7.27
C VAL A 42 -1.48 7.51 -7.60
N TYR A 43 -0.78 7.61 -8.72
CA TYR A 43 0.04 6.52 -9.26
C TYR A 43 1.50 6.93 -9.41
N ASP A 44 2.40 5.97 -9.30
CA ASP A 44 3.81 6.16 -9.66
C ASP A 44 4.08 5.97 -11.17
N LYS A 45 5.35 6.01 -11.57
CA LYS A 45 5.76 5.81 -12.96
C LYS A 45 5.41 4.42 -13.52
N ALA A 46 5.38 3.40 -12.66
CA ALA A 46 5.08 2.00 -13.02
C ALA A 46 3.58 1.68 -12.97
N ASP A 47 2.71 2.70 -12.93
CA ASP A 47 1.25 2.54 -12.91
C ASP A 47 0.72 1.82 -11.67
N ARG A 48 1.48 1.86 -10.57
CA ARG A 48 1.08 1.30 -9.28
C ARG A 48 0.40 2.36 -8.44
N LEU A 49 -0.69 1.99 -7.76
CA LEU A 49 -1.45 2.88 -6.89
C LEU A 49 -0.63 3.19 -5.63
N VAL A 50 -0.16 4.42 -5.49
CA VAL A 50 0.63 4.85 -4.32
C VAL A 50 -0.27 5.44 -3.25
N PHE A 51 -1.24 6.28 -3.64
CA PHE A 51 -2.19 6.85 -2.69
C PHE A 51 -3.63 6.68 -3.13
N SER A 52 -4.52 6.47 -2.15
CA SER A 52 -5.96 6.59 -2.34
C SER A 52 -6.61 7.36 -1.20
N GLN A 53 -7.65 8.12 -1.52
CA GLN A 53 -8.41 8.90 -0.55
C GLN A 53 -9.89 8.82 -0.86
N ASP A 54 -10.69 8.50 0.15
CA ASP A 54 -12.14 8.53 0.07
C ASP A 54 -12.69 9.86 0.63
N ALA A 55 -14.00 10.03 0.53
CA ALA A 55 -14.66 11.24 1.00
C ALA A 55 -14.61 11.44 2.53
N LYS A 56 -14.38 10.40 3.33
CA LYS A 56 -14.32 10.48 4.80
C LYS A 56 -12.93 10.87 5.31
N MET A 57 -11.88 10.51 4.58
CA MET A 57 -10.50 10.89 4.87
C MET A 57 -10.16 12.32 4.42
N ARG A 58 -10.90 12.84 3.44
CA ARG A 58 -10.64 14.17 2.85
C ARG A 58 -10.74 15.34 3.84
N PRO A 59 -11.73 15.43 4.76
CA PRO A 59 -11.81 16.54 5.70
C PRO A 59 -10.62 16.63 6.67
N THR A 60 -9.82 15.56 6.79
CA THR A 60 -8.64 15.49 7.65
C THR A 60 -7.35 15.33 6.85
N ASP A 61 -7.40 15.56 5.53
CA ASP A 61 -6.29 15.48 4.60
C ASP A 61 -5.49 14.17 4.71
N LYS A 62 -6.18 13.06 4.96
CA LYS A 62 -5.56 11.73 5.07
C LYS A 62 -5.61 10.99 3.75
N TRP A 63 -4.57 10.21 3.49
CA TRP A 63 -4.45 9.33 2.36
C TRP A 63 -4.02 7.95 2.82
N LEU A 64 -4.64 6.90 2.29
CA LEU A 64 -4.08 5.56 2.34
C LEU A 64 -2.86 5.54 1.43
N PHE A 65 -1.75 4.97 1.90
CA PHE A 65 -0.56 4.77 1.08
C PHE A 65 -0.23 3.29 0.90
N THR A 66 0.44 2.99 -0.20
CA THR A 66 1.08 1.70 -0.49
C THR A 66 2.51 1.92 -0.96
N LYS A 67 3.47 1.27 -0.29
CA LYS A 67 4.87 1.21 -0.71
C LYS A 67 5.18 -0.14 -1.31
N TYR A 68 6.12 -0.14 -2.26
CA TYR A 68 6.48 -1.31 -3.06
C TYR A 68 7.97 -1.59 -3.00
N ASP A 69 8.33 -2.87 -3.09
CA ASP A 69 9.73 -3.27 -3.31
C ASP A 69 10.14 -3.18 -4.79
N VAL A 70 11.40 -3.57 -5.06
CA VAL A 70 12.00 -3.63 -6.39
C VAL A 70 11.27 -4.54 -7.37
N LEU A 71 10.52 -5.54 -6.86
CA LEU A 71 9.74 -6.47 -7.67
C LEU A 71 8.27 -6.03 -7.82
N GLY A 72 7.88 -4.90 -7.22
CA GLY A 72 6.52 -4.40 -7.24
C GLY A 72 5.56 -5.09 -6.27
N ARG A 73 6.07 -5.80 -5.27
CA ARG A 73 5.25 -6.39 -4.20
C ARG A 73 4.94 -5.34 -3.15
N VAL A 74 3.75 -5.40 -2.56
CA VAL A 74 3.33 -4.48 -1.49
C VAL A 74 4.08 -4.78 -0.21
N ILE A 75 4.84 -3.82 0.31
CA ILE A 75 5.67 -4.00 1.51
C ILE A 75 5.21 -3.21 2.71
N ILE A 76 4.57 -2.05 2.54
CA ILE A 76 4.07 -1.24 3.65
C ILE A 76 2.78 -0.56 3.20
N THR A 77 1.75 -0.65 4.03
CA THR A 77 0.51 0.13 3.87
C THR A 77 0.22 0.93 5.11
N GLY A 78 -0.54 2.00 4.97
CA GLY A 78 -0.88 2.84 6.12
C GLY A 78 -1.57 4.14 5.74
N VAL A 79 -1.50 5.10 6.64
CA VAL A 79 -2.02 6.47 6.46
C VAL A 79 -0.88 7.47 6.46
N VAL A 80 -0.98 8.45 5.58
CA VAL A 80 -0.10 9.62 5.47
C VAL A 80 -0.96 10.88 5.42
N ALA A 81 -0.45 11.99 5.97
CA ALA A 81 -1.01 13.31 5.70
C ALA A 81 -0.71 13.71 4.25
N GLY A 82 -1.61 14.47 3.65
CA GLY A 82 -1.45 14.96 2.30
C GLY A 82 -2.18 16.27 2.05
N GLY A 83 -2.51 16.50 0.79
CA GLY A 83 -3.36 17.62 0.38
C GLY A 83 -4.24 17.19 -0.78
N SER A 84 -4.44 18.09 -1.74
CA SER A 84 -5.20 17.79 -2.95
C SER A 84 -4.58 16.62 -3.75
N ARG A 85 -5.42 15.88 -4.50
CA ARG A 85 -4.96 14.81 -5.40
C ARG A 85 -3.85 15.28 -6.34
N ALA A 86 -3.94 16.51 -6.85
CA ALA A 86 -2.92 17.09 -7.72
C ALA A 86 -1.59 17.28 -6.98
N SER A 87 -1.61 17.84 -5.76
CA SER A 87 -0.41 18.01 -4.93
C SER A 87 0.25 16.66 -4.61
N MET A 88 -0.56 15.65 -4.28
CA MET A 88 -0.07 14.29 -4.03
C MET A 88 0.53 13.66 -5.30
N GLN A 89 -0.08 13.86 -6.46
CA GLN A 89 0.47 13.38 -7.74
C GLN A 89 1.78 14.09 -8.11
N THR A 90 1.90 15.40 -7.85
CA THR A 90 3.15 16.16 -8.05
C THR A 90 4.27 15.68 -7.13
N MET A 91 3.95 15.37 -5.87
CA MET A 91 4.91 14.81 -4.90
C MET A 91 5.51 13.49 -5.37
N ILE A 92 4.70 12.60 -5.96
CA ILE A 92 5.20 11.34 -6.56
C ILE A 92 5.93 11.61 -7.87
N GLY A 93 5.39 12.52 -8.69
CA GLY A 93 5.94 12.89 -10.00
C GLY A 93 5.99 11.70 -10.97
N GLU A 94 6.97 11.76 -11.87
CA GLU A 94 7.30 10.71 -12.85
C GLU A 94 8.34 9.71 -12.26
N THR A 95 8.31 9.48 -10.95
CA THR A 95 9.31 8.67 -10.25
C THR A 95 8.82 7.25 -10.01
N LEU A 96 9.74 6.29 -10.02
CA LEU A 96 9.48 4.92 -9.57
C LEU A 96 9.71 4.85 -8.06
N THR A 97 8.63 4.72 -7.28
CA THR A 97 8.73 4.68 -5.81
C THR A 97 9.04 3.27 -5.33
N ILE A 98 10.30 3.00 -5.02
CA ILE A 98 10.78 1.69 -4.56
C ILE A 98 11.47 1.85 -3.21
N GLU A 99 11.12 0.98 -2.27
CA GLU A 99 11.88 0.82 -1.04
C GLU A 99 12.61 -0.54 -1.05
N ASN A 100 13.82 -0.55 -0.53
CA ASN A 100 14.69 -1.71 -0.40
C ASN A 100 14.74 -2.16 1.06
N ARG A 101 15.08 -3.44 1.27
CA ARG A 101 15.47 -3.95 2.58
C ARG A 101 16.61 -3.09 3.13
N TYR A 102 16.52 -2.72 4.40
CA TYR A 102 17.56 -1.98 5.09
C TYR A 102 17.53 -2.36 6.57
N ASP A 103 18.58 -3.03 7.05
CA ASP A 103 18.61 -3.64 8.37
C ASP A 103 18.44 -2.62 9.51
N VAL A 104 19.02 -1.42 9.33
CA VAL A 104 18.86 -0.31 10.28
C VAL A 104 17.43 0.23 10.25
N GLY A 105 16.77 0.21 9.09
CA GLY A 105 15.36 0.53 8.93
C GLY A 105 14.93 1.88 9.50
N PHE A 106 13.67 1.94 9.95
CA PHE A 106 13.11 3.05 10.72
C PHE A 106 12.06 2.54 11.71
N THR A 107 11.75 3.32 12.74
CA THR A 107 10.73 2.97 13.74
C THR A 107 9.43 3.71 13.46
N LYS A 108 8.31 2.97 13.42
CA LYS A 108 6.98 3.55 13.28
C LYS A 108 5.94 2.71 14.01
N ASN A 109 4.98 3.36 14.67
CA ASN A 109 3.98 2.70 15.52
C ASN A 109 4.60 1.74 16.57
N GLY A 110 5.77 2.09 17.12
CA GLY A 110 6.48 1.26 18.10
C GLY A 110 7.17 0.01 17.53
N MET A 111 7.14 -0.18 16.20
CA MET A 111 7.76 -1.33 15.52
C MET A 111 8.96 -0.88 14.70
N GLN A 112 10.03 -1.69 14.74
CA GLN A 112 11.16 -1.57 13.84
C GLN A 112 10.78 -2.11 12.46
N ILE A 113 10.86 -1.26 11.43
CA ILE A 113 10.56 -1.59 10.04
C ILE A 113 11.87 -1.62 9.25
N GLN A 114 12.29 -2.80 8.81
CA GLN A 114 13.59 -3.00 8.14
C GLN A 114 13.55 -2.72 6.63
N TYR A 115 12.82 -1.69 6.22
CA TYR A 115 12.90 -1.14 4.87
C TYR A 115 13.46 0.27 4.97
N ASN A 116 14.06 0.79 3.90
CA ASN A 116 14.23 2.23 3.80
C ASN A 116 12.85 2.91 3.64
N ASN A 117 12.84 4.23 3.78
CA ASN A 117 11.64 5.06 3.67
C ASN A 117 12.01 6.32 2.89
N ALA A 118 12.54 6.14 1.68
CA ALA A 118 13.11 7.21 0.86
C ALA A 118 12.03 8.10 0.25
N TYR A 119 10.86 7.55 -0.07
CA TYR A 119 9.78 8.28 -0.72
C TYR A 119 8.70 8.66 0.32
N PHE A 120 8.28 9.93 0.37
CA PHE A 120 7.26 10.42 1.31
C PHE A 120 7.44 9.89 2.76
N PRO A 121 8.58 10.18 3.44
CA PRO A 121 8.96 9.54 4.70
C PRO A 121 8.03 9.84 5.90
N TYR A 122 7.17 10.84 5.78
CA TYR A 122 6.28 11.36 6.83
C TYR A 122 5.01 10.53 7.02
N LEU A 123 5.17 9.22 7.16
CA LEU A 123 4.07 8.28 7.45
C LEU A 123 3.41 8.67 8.78
N GLU A 124 2.10 8.55 8.92
CA GLU A 124 1.39 8.79 10.18
C GLU A 124 1.17 7.50 10.95
N THR A 125 0.60 6.50 10.28
CA THR A 125 0.32 5.18 10.83
C THR A 125 0.66 4.13 9.79
N VAL A 126 1.23 3.01 10.24
CA VAL A 126 1.46 1.80 9.45
C VAL A 126 0.42 0.77 9.83
N PHE A 127 -0.26 0.20 8.83
CA PHE A 127 -1.26 -0.86 9.00
C PHE A 127 -0.68 -2.24 8.77
N SER A 128 0.20 -2.40 7.78
CA SER A 128 0.84 -3.67 7.48
C SER A 128 2.28 -3.47 7.03
N VAL A 129 3.12 -4.46 7.33
CA VAL A 129 4.48 -4.59 6.81
C VAL A 129 4.66 -6.02 6.32
N ASN A 130 5.00 -6.20 5.05
CA ASN A 130 5.30 -7.51 4.47
C ASN A 130 6.79 -7.64 4.23
N TYR A 131 7.38 -8.72 4.73
CA TYR A 131 8.76 -9.11 4.45
C TYR A 131 8.76 -10.32 3.52
N TYR A 132 9.51 -10.22 2.44
CA TYR A 132 9.63 -11.27 1.45
C TYR A 132 11.06 -11.80 1.39
N ASP A 133 11.21 -13.07 1.03
CA ASP A 133 12.45 -13.80 0.76
C ASP A 133 13.38 -14.00 1.97
N THR A 134 13.56 -12.98 2.82
CA THR A 134 14.40 -12.99 4.03
C THR A 134 13.66 -12.25 5.14
N TYR A 135 13.51 -12.90 6.29
CA TYR A 135 12.77 -12.32 7.41
C TYR A 135 13.70 -11.47 8.26
N PRO A 136 13.23 -10.33 8.79
CA PRO A 136 13.95 -9.62 9.84
C PRO A 136 14.36 -10.55 10.96
N THR A 137 15.56 -10.34 11.50
CA THR A 137 15.91 -10.83 12.84
C THR A 137 15.00 -10.14 13.87
N TYR A 138 13.82 -10.70 14.06
CA TYR A 138 12.82 -10.21 14.98
C TYR A 138 12.80 -11.13 16.20
N SER A 139 12.81 -10.56 17.42
CA SER A 139 12.43 -11.33 18.59
C SER A 139 10.91 -11.40 18.63
N PHE A 140 10.34 -12.45 18.04
CA PHE A 140 8.94 -12.77 18.25
C PHE A 140 8.70 -12.92 19.75
N ASN A 141 7.56 -12.43 20.24
CA ASN A 141 7.09 -12.69 21.60
C ASN A 141 5.70 -13.34 21.54
N PRO A 142 5.59 -14.65 21.79
CA PRO A 142 6.68 -15.56 22.17
C PRO A 142 7.63 -15.84 21.00
N SER A 143 8.89 -16.17 21.31
CA SER A 143 9.89 -16.51 20.29
C SER A 143 9.49 -17.75 19.50
N PHE A 144 9.94 -17.85 18.25
CA PHE A 144 9.80 -19.10 17.51
C PHE A 144 10.43 -20.25 18.33
N PRO A 145 9.77 -21.41 18.42
CA PRO A 145 10.33 -22.55 19.11
C PRO A 145 11.59 -23.03 18.37
N GLY A 146 12.69 -23.18 19.12
CA GLY A 146 13.93 -23.73 18.57
C GLY A 146 13.81 -25.20 18.14
N SER A 147 12.79 -25.91 18.65
CA SER A 147 12.49 -27.28 18.29
C SER A 147 10.99 -27.58 18.33
N ILE A 148 10.50 -28.44 17.43
CA ILE A 148 9.16 -29.02 17.46
C ILE A 148 9.30 -30.53 17.63
N GLN A 149 8.70 -31.09 18.69
CA GLN A 149 8.77 -32.52 19.00
C GLN A 149 10.21 -33.08 19.05
N GLY A 150 11.18 -32.29 19.55
CA GLY A 150 12.59 -32.69 19.66
C GLY A 150 13.41 -32.52 18.38
N VAL A 151 12.82 -32.02 17.29
CA VAL A 151 13.53 -31.72 16.04
C VAL A 151 13.78 -30.21 15.94
N GLU A 152 15.02 -29.80 15.68
CA GLU A 152 15.36 -28.38 15.47
C GLU A 152 14.58 -27.78 14.29
N THR A 153 14.11 -26.55 14.46
CA THR A 153 13.40 -25.83 13.39
C THR A 153 14.37 -25.38 12.31
N LEU A 154 13.97 -25.53 11.04
CA LEU A 154 14.77 -25.07 9.90
C LEU A 154 14.88 -23.54 9.91
N LYS A 155 16.08 -23.05 9.61
CA LYS A 155 16.38 -21.62 9.46
C LYS A 155 16.41 -21.23 7.98
N GLU A 156 16.45 -19.92 7.72
CA GLU A 156 16.70 -19.40 6.37
C GLU A 156 18.13 -19.68 5.88
N THR A 157 19.08 -19.78 6.80
CA THR A 157 20.46 -20.18 6.53
C THR A 157 20.52 -21.68 6.30
N VAL A 158 21.29 -22.10 5.30
CA VAL A 158 21.49 -23.52 4.99
C VAL A 158 22.15 -24.23 6.17
N SER A 159 21.53 -25.31 6.64
CA SER A 159 22.05 -26.17 7.69
C SER A 159 23.24 -27.00 7.19
N PRO A 160 24.04 -27.62 8.07
CA PRO A 160 25.10 -28.55 7.68
C PRO A 160 24.62 -29.70 6.77
N GLU A 161 23.35 -30.09 6.88
CA GLU A 161 22.69 -31.11 6.07
C GLU A 161 22.13 -30.57 4.74
N GLY A 162 22.43 -29.32 4.39
CA GLY A 162 22.00 -28.69 3.14
C GLY A 162 20.53 -28.25 3.12
N LYS A 163 19.85 -28.20 4.27
CA LYS A 163 18.42 -27.86 4.35
C LYS A 163 18.24 -26.41 4.80
N SER A 164 17.25 -25.73 4.24
CA SER A 164 16.80 -24.41 4.70
C SER A 164 15.33 -24.22 4.36
N THR A 165 14.69 -23.24 4.99
CA THR A 165 13.33 -22.83 4.60
C THR A 165 13.26 -22.28 3.17
N LYS A 166 14.38 -21.81 2.59
CA LYS A 166 14.46 -21.33 1.20
C LYS A 166 14.42 -22.46 0.16
N GLY A 167 14.75 -23.68 0.56
CA GLY A 167 14.79 -24.86 -0.32
C GLY A 167 13.48 -25.66 -0.36
N LEU A 168 12.46 -25.25 0.40
CA LEU A 168 11.18 -25.95 0.44
C LEU A 168 10.29 -25.48 -0.71
N PRO A 169 9.61 -26.40 -1.43
CA PRO A 169 8.60 -26.01 -2.40
C PRO A 169 7.46 -25.27 -1.69
N VAL A 170 6.98 -24.19 -2.33
CA VAL A 170 5.81 -23.40 -1.93
C VAL A 170 4.51 -24.01 -2.42
#